data_AF-A0AAV7CP59-F1
#
_entry.id   AF-A0AAV7CP59-F1
#
_cell.length_a   1.000
_cell.length_b   1.000
_cell.length_c   1.000
_cell.angle_alpha   90.00
_cell.angle_beta   90.00
_cell.angle_gamma   90.00
#
_symmetry.space_group_name_H-M   'P 1'
#
loop_
_entity.id
_entity.type
_entity.pdbx_description
1 polymer ?
#
loop_
_entity_poly.entity_id
_entity_poly.type
_entity_poly.pdbx_seq_one_letter_code
_entity_poly.pdbx_strand_id
1 'polypeptide(L)'
;MLGLPLLAVVLSLLPHTGRAKTVHGSFDSALAWHSRGQHIFTFLFHGEQAVLRVRISNVAAAVGKDAALYLYQDEEWLKMHGNMEEYSCPERLSLAQISIPLNQTEYNYTLPQILSPVAWYAIYVDRYTCLMSYEDPRTDEITFQVTLLNPDAAGNPFDHFGADESGLHEFFFLLVLVYFVAACIYIQALWQTIKKGGPMHTVLKVLSNALLLQVVSALANYLHFSWYAKDGKGAPFIGSVAELCDIASEVQMLYLLLSLCMGWTLSRMKKSQGRPLQWDSTPTSTGIAVVAVIAQVCKSHSLVFFRNLCPS
;
A
#
# COMPACT_ATOMS: atom_id res chain seq x y z
N MET A 1 29.84 7.07 -1.44
CA MET A 1 29.34 6.89 -2.83
C MET A 1 28.68 5.53 -3.08
N LEU A 2 28.48 4.66 -2.08
CA LEU A 2 27.72 3.39 -2.23
C LEU A 2 26.20 3.51 -1.96
N GLY A 3 25.70 4.66 -1.49
CA GLY A 3 24.32 4.80 -1.02
C GLY A 3 23.25 4.88 -2.12
N LEU A 4 23.53 5.53 -3.25
CA LEU A 4 22.58 5.67 -4.37
C LEU A 4 22.17 4.33 -5.03
N PRO A 5 23.11 3.44 -5.39
CA PRO A 5 22.73 2.17 -6.01
C PRO A 5 22.01 1.24 -5.03
N LEU A 6 22.33 1.31 -3.73
CA LEU A 6 21.66 0.53 -2.69
C LEU A 6 20.23 1.02 -2.44
N LEU A 7 20.02 2.34 -2.44
CA LEU A 7 18.69 2.95 -2.33
C LEU A 7 17.81 2.55 -3.53
N ALA A 8 18.38 2.53 -4.74
CA ALA A 8 17.69 2.09 -5.95
C ALA A 8 17.30 0.60 -5.88
N VAL A 9 18.17 -0.25 -5.32
CA VAL A 9 17.86 -1.69 -5.11
C VAL A 9 16.74 -1.87 -4.08
N VAL A 10 16.75 -1.13 -2.97
CA VAL A 10 15.67 -1.16 -1.96
C VAL A 10 14.34 -0.63 -2.53
N LEU A 11 14.38 0.44 -3.32
CA LEU A 11 13.21 0.96 -4.05
C LEU A 11 12.66 -0.04 -5.07
N SER A 12 13.52 -0.83 -5.72
CA SER A 12 13.11 -1.87 -6.69
C SER A 12 12.59 -3.16 -6.04
N LEU A 13 12.86 -3.36 -4.74
CA LEU A 13 12.45 -4.54 -3.97
C LEU A 13 11.12 -4.35 -3.23
N LEU A 14 10.57 -3.12 -3.19
CA LEU A 14 9.21 -2.87 -2.71
C LEU A 14 8.24 -3.47 -3.74
N PRO A 15 7.54 -4.58 -3.42
CA PRO A 15 6.50 -5.08 -4.28
C PRO A 15 5.44 -4.01 -4.41
N HIS A 16 5.17 -3.55 -5.64
CA HIS A 16 3.93 -2.87 -5.96
C HIS A 16 2.79 -3.89 -5.86
N THR A 17 2.36 -4.17 -4.63
CA THR A 17 1.08 -4.83 -4.42
C THR A 17 0.02 -3.83 -4.86
N GLY A 18 -0.50 -4.05 -6.07
CA GLY A 18 -1.46 -3.17 -6.73
C GLY A 18 -2.78 -3.11 -6.00
N ARG A 19 -2.85 -2.36 -4.90
CA ARG A 19 -4.08 -1.72 -4.43
C ARG A 19 -4.29 -0.48 -5.29
N ALA A 20 -4.68 -0.70 -6.54
CA ALA A 20 -5.07 0.37 -7.44
C ALA A 20 -6.59 0.33 -7.63
N LYS A 21 -7.28 1.42 -7.32
CA LYS A 21 -8.75 1.52 -7.41
C LYS A 21 -9.28 1.46 -8.84
N THR A 22 -8.40 1.73 -9.81
CA THR A 22 -8.64 1.37 -11.20
C THR A 22 -7.64 0.29 -11.61
N VAL A 23 -8.14 -0.94 -11.72
CA VAL A 23 -7.35 -2.09 -12.16
C VAL A 23 -7.53 -2.26 -13.66
N HIS A 24 -6.42 -2.45 -14.36
CA HIS A 24 -6.42 -2.86 -15.76
C HIS A 24 -5.61 -4.13 -15.90
N GLY A 25 -6.00 -4.96 -16.85
CA GLY A 25 -5.27 -6.17 -17.17
C GLY A 25 -5.93 -6.94 -18.30
N SER A 26 -5.45 -8.16 -18.50
CA SER A 26 -6.07 -9.15 -19.37
C SER A 26 -6.57 -10.32 -18.53
N PHE A 27 -7.72 -10.86 -18.93
CA PHE A 27 -8.20 -12.11 -18.37
C PHE A 27 -7.42 -13.28 -18.98
N ASP A 28 -6.92 -14.14 -18.10
CA ASP A 28 -6.07 -15.27 -18.46
C ASP A 28 -6.71 -16.57 -17.94
N SER A 29 -7.20 -17.37 -18.88
CA SER A 29 -7.82 -18.67 -18.62
C SER A 29 -6.83 -19.68 -18.02
N ALA A 30 -5.54 -19.60 -18.36
CA ALA A 30 -4.51 -20.50 -17.81
C ALA A 30 -4.25 -20.17 -16.33
N LEU A 31 -4.12 -18.88 -16.01
CA LEU A 31 -4.01 -18.41 -14.63
C LEU A 31 -5.27 -18.76 -13.83
N ALA A 32 -6.45 -18.54 -14.41
CA ALA A 32 -7.72 -18.89 -13.77
C ALA A 32 -7.80 -20.40 -13.48
N TRP A 33 -7.43 -21.27 -14.42
CA TRP A 33 -7.41 -22.71 -14.18
C TRP A 33 -6.42 -23.13 -13.09
N HIS A 34 -5.18 -22.62 -13.15
CA HIS A 34 -4.13 -22.99 -12.20
C HIS A 34 -4.45 -22.56 -10.76
N SER A 35 -4.98 -21.35 -10.59
CA SER A 35 -5.29 -20.76 -9.29
C SER A 35 -6.73 -21.00 -8.81
N ARG A 36 -7.55 -21.70 -9.61
CA ARG A 36 -9.01 -21.88 -9.38
C ARG A 36 -9.76 -20.54 -9.32
N GLY A 37 -9.34 -19.60 -10.18
CA GLY A 37 -9.87 -18.25 -10.33
C GLY A 37 -8.74 -17.22 -10.31
N GLN A 38 -8.69 -16.36 -11.32
CA GLN A 38 -7.69 -15.29 -11.38
C GLN A 38 -8.12 -14.13 -10.48
N HIS A 39 -7.32 -13.77 -9.47
CA HIS A 39 -7.59 -12.57 -8.65
C HIS A 39 -7.50 -11.29 -9.48
N ILE A 40 -8.51 -10.43 -9.35
CA ILE A 40 -8.62 -9.17 -10.08
C ILE A 40 -8.40 -7.97 -9.15
N PHE A 41 -9.14 -7.91 -8.05
CA PHE A 41 -9.01 -6.81 -7.09
C PHE A 41 -9.45 -7.22 -5.68
N THR A 42 -8.97 -6.45 -4.71
CA THR A 42 -9.51 -6.39 -3.36
C THR A 42 -9.80 -4.94 -3.01
N PHE A 43 -11.00 -4.62 -2.55
CA PHE A 43 -11.40 -3.24 -2.26
C PHE A 43 -12.34 -3.16 -1.06
N LEU A 44 -12.12 -2.15 -0.20
CA LEU A 44 -12.93 -1.92 0.99
C LEU A 44 -14.07 -0.96 0.68
N PHE A 45 -15.27 -1.50 0.47
CA PHE A 45 -16.46 -0.71 0.17
C PHE A 45 -17.18 -0.26 1.45
N HIS A 46 -17.83 0.90 1.39
CA HIS A 46 -18.65 1.44 2.49
C HIS A 46 -19.83 2.27 1.98
N GLY A 47 -20.84 2.48 2.83
CA GLY A 47 -21.96 3.38 2.57
C GLY A 47 -23.06 2.82 1.65
N GLU A 48 -23.99 3.69 1.26
CA GLU A 48 -25.26 3.32 0.60
C GLU A 48 -25.22 3.36 -0.93
N GLN A 49 -24.10 3.79 -1.53
CA GLN A 49 -23.99 3.99 -2.99
C GLN A 49 -22.62 3.58 -3.54
N ALA A 50 -21.99 2.55 -2.99
CA ALA A 50 -20.77 2.02 -3.57
C ALA A 50 -21.02 1.49 -5.00
N VAL A 51 -20.17 1.86 -5.94
CA VAL A 51 -20.30 1.49 -7.37
C VAL A 51 -19.07 0.74 -7.85
N LEU A 52 -19.33 -0.36 -8.55
CA LEU A 52 -18.37 -1.12 -9.31
C LEU A 52 -18.67 -0.93 -10.79
N ARG A 53 -17.71 -0.38 -11.54
CA ARG A 53 -17.76 -0.29 -12.99
C ARG A 53 -16.77 -1.26 -13.62
N VAL A 54 -17.24 -2.12 -14.53
CA VAL A 54 -16.39 -3.05 -15.26
C VAL A 54 -16.52 -2.77 -16.75
N ARG A 55 -15.40 -2.60 -17.46
CA ARG A 55 -15.36 -2.40 -18.90
C ARG A 55 -14.48 -3.45 -19.55
N ILE A 56 -14.94 -4.06 -20.64
CA ILE A 56 -14.22 -5.09 -21.40
C ILE A 56 -14.14 -4.73 -22.89
N SER A 57 -13.09 -5.18 -23.57
CA SER A 57 -12.89 -4.91 -25.01
C SER A 57 -13.57 -5.92 -25.93
N ASN A 58 -13.34 -7.22 -25.70
CA ASN A 58 -13.78 -8.29 -26.60
C ASN A 58 -14.93 -9.12 -26.00
N VAL A 59 -16.16 -8.61 -26.15
CA VAL A 59 -17.38 -9.26 -25.62
C VAL A 59 -17.63 -10.62 -26.28
N ALA A 60 -17.35 -10.76 -27.57
CA ALA A 60 -17.57 -12.03 -28.28
C ALA A 60 -16.70 -13.16 -27.72
N ALA A 61 -15.42 -12.86 -27.43
CA ALA A 61 -14.53 -13.80 -26.77
C ALA A 61 -14.96 -14.09 -25.31
N ALA A 62 -15.40 -13.07 -24.57
CA ALA A 62 -15.90 -13.24 -23.21
C ALA A 62 -17.13 -14.16 -23.14
N VAL A 63 -18.10 -13.95 -24.03
CA VAL A 63 -19.27 -14.83 -24.16
C VAL A 63 -18.85 -16.23 -24.61
N GLY A 64 -17.92 -16.35 -25.56
CA GLY A 64 -17.44 -17.65 -26.03
C GLY A 64 -16.72 -18.50 -24.96
N LYS A 65 -16.17 -17.85 -23.93
CA LYS A 65 -15.52 -18.49 -22.77
C LYS A 65 -16.46 -18.67 -21.57
N ASP A 66 -17.70 -18.21 -21.65
CA ASP A 66 -18.60 -18.06 -20.49
C ASP A 66 -17.92 -17.32 -19.33
N ALA A 67 -17.23 -16.23 -19.68
CA ALA A 67 -16.47 -15.42 -18.74
C ALA A 67 -17.39 -14.70 -17.74
N ALA A 68 -17.02 -14.73 -16.46
CA ALA A 68 -17.74 -14.08 -15.39
C ALA A 68 -16.80 -13.58 -14.28
N LEU A 69 -17.22 -12.53 -13.58
CA LEU A 69 -16.59 -12.07 -12.35
C LEU A 69 -17.42 -12.54 -11.15
N TYR A 70 -16.75 -13.18 -10.20
CA TYR A 70 -17.33 -13.62 -8.94
C TYR A 70 -16.79 -12.75 -7.81
N LEU A 71 -17.69 -12.19 -7.02
CA LEU A 71 -17.37 -11.30 -5.92
C LEU A 71 -17.69 -11.95 -4.58
N TYR A 72 -16.73 -11.86 -3.69
CA TYR A 72 -16.75 -12.43 -2.35
C TYR A 72 -16.59 -11.34 -1.31
N GLN A 73 -17.39 -11.39 -0.25
CA GLN A 73 -17.12 -10.65 0.99
C GLN A 73 -16.03 -11.36 1.79
N ASP A 74 -15.35 -10.59 2.64
CA ASP A 74 -14.21 -11.05 3.46
C ASP A 74 -14.50 -12.35 4.21
N GLU A 75 -15.65 -12.48 4.88
CA GLU A 75 -15.99 -13.67 5.64
C GLU A 75 -16.04 -14.95 4.78
N GLU A 76 -16.69 -14.90 3.61
CA GLU A 76 -16.78 -16.05 2.71
C GLU A 76 -15.47 -16.30 1.96
N TRP A 77 -14.73 -15.23 1.64
CA TRP A 77 -13.40 -15.35 1.04
C TRP A 77 -12.43 -16.11 1.96
N LEU A 78 -12.44 -15.79 3.25
CA LEU A 78 -11.63 -16.44 4.28
C LEU A 78 -12.05 -17.90 4.49
N LYS A 79 -13.35 -18.19 4.59
CA LYS A 79 -13.87 -19.57 4.71
C LYS A 79 -13.42 -20.46 3.54
N MET A 80 -13.47 -19.93 2.32
CA MET A 80 -13.02 -20.64 1.13
C MET A 80 -11.52 -20.96 1.14
N HIS A 81 -10.67 -20.04 1.63
CA HIS A 81 -9.21 -20.23 1.65
C HIS A 81 -8.71 -21.00 2.88
N GLY A 82 -9.42 -20.94 4.01
CA GLY A 82 -9.09 -21.72 5.20
C GLY A 82 -9.31 -23.23 5.02
N ASN A 83 -10.31 -23.62 4.21
CA ASN A 83 -10.73 -25.01 4.01
C ASN A 83 -10.50 -25.49 2.57
N MET A 84 -9.27 -25.32 2.05
CA MET A 84 -8.93 -25.64 0.65
C MET A 84 -9.21 -27.09 0.21
N GLU A 85 -9.24 -28.05 1.14
CA GLU A 85 -9.47 -29.46 0.86
C GLU A 85 -10.95 -29.88 0.98
N GLU A 86 -11.82 -29.02 1.53
CA GLU A 86 -13.21 -29.37 1.84
C GLU A 86 -14.17 -29.03 0.70
N TYR A 87 -13.86 -28.00 -0.11
CA TYR A 87 -14.74 -27.53 -1.18
C TYR A 87 -14.17 -27.82 -2.57
N SER A 88 -15.00 -28.42 -3.43
CA SER A 88 -14.71 -28.54 -4.85
C SER A 88 -14.75 -27.17 -5.56
N CYS A 89 -14.07 -27.05 -6.71
CA CYS A 89 -14.06 -25.81 -7.50
C CYS A 89 -15.47 -25.20 -7.75
N PRO A 90 -16.49 -25.95 -8.21
CA PRO A 90 -17.82 -25.38 -8.40
C PRO A 90 -18.50 -24.96 -7.09
N GLU A 91 -18.28 -25.68 -5.98
CA GLU A 91 -18.81 -25.28 -4.67
C GLU A 91 -18.21 -23.95 -4.21
N ARG A 92 -16.91 -23.73 -4.45
CA ARG A 92 -16.25 -22.44 -4.17
C ARG A 92 -16.86 -21.29 -4.95
N LEU A 93 -17.23 -21.51 -6.21
CA LEU A 93 -17.91 -20.51 -7.03
C LEU A 93 -19.32 -20.20 -6.53
N SER A 94 -19.99 -21.18 -5.94
CA SER A 94 -21.35 -21.00 -5.39
C SER A 94 -21.41 -20.14 -4.13
N LEU A 95 -20.28 -19.95 -3.43
CA LEU A 95 -20.20 -19.11 -2.23
C LEU A 95 -20.13 -17.61 -2.53
N ALA A 96 -19.97 -17.21 -3.80
CA ALA A 96 -19.90 -15.81 -4.17
C ALA A 96 -21.26 -15.12 -3.94
N GLN A 97 -21.24 -13.91 -3.36
CA GLN A 97 -22.46 -13.14 -3.14
C GLN A 97 -22.99 -12.57 -4.46
N ILE A 98 -22.10 -12.23 -5.38
CA ILE A 98 -22.46 -11.60 -6.65
C ILE A 98 -21.68 -12.30 -7.77
N SER A 99 -22.38 -12.64 -8.85
CA SER A 99 -21.79 -13.07 -10.10
C SER A 99 -22.19 -12.12 -11.22
N ILE A 100 -21.21 -11.64 -11.98
CA ILE A 100 -21.39 -10.71 -13.09
C ILE A 100 -20.94 -11.42 -14.37
N PRO A 101 -21.88 -11.91 -15.21
CA PRO A 101 -21.53 -12.51 -16.49
C PRO A 101 -21.01 -11.42 -17.44
N LEU A 102 -19.91 -11.68 -18.15
CA LEU A 102 -19.23 -10.70 -19.02
C LEU A 102 -19.74 -10.79 -20.48
N ASN A 103 -21.01 -10.46 -20.67
CA ASN A 103 -21.74 -10.43 -21.95
C ASN A 103 -22.00 -9.03 -22.56
N GLN A 104 -21.47 -7.96 -21.95
CA GLN A 104 -21.64 -6.56 -22.34
C GLN A 104 -20.31 -5.82 -22.22
N THR A 105 -20.16 -4.72 -22.95
CA THR A 105 -18.93 -3.90 -22.94
C THR A 105 -18.72 -3.18 -21.61
N GLU A 106 -19.79 -2.81 -20.91
CA GLU A 106 -19.73 -2.04 -19.67
C GLU A 106 -20.82 -2.49 -18.70
N TYR A 107 -20.43 -2.70 -17.44
CA TYR A 107 -21.30 -2.98 -16.31
C TYR A 107 -21.18 -1.85 -15.31
N ASN A 108 -22.33 -1.40 -14.82
CA ASN A 108 -22.42 -0.49 -13.68
C ASN A 108 -23.24 -1.20 -12.61
N TYR A 109 -22.55 -1.70 -11.58
CA TYR A 109 -23.16 -2.42 -10.47
C TYR A 109 -23.11 -1.54 -9.22
N THR A 110 -24.26 -1.29 -8.62
CA THR A 110 -24.34 -0.63 -7.31
C THR A 110 -24.43 -1.71 -6.25
N LEU A 111 -23.49 -1.70 -5.31
CA LEU A 111 -23.48 -2.66 -4.21
C LEU A 111 -24.65 -2.40 -3.25
N PRO A 112 -25.20 -3.46 -2.64
CA PRO A 112 -26.22 -3.32 -1.61
C PRO A 112 -25.67 -2.51 -0.42
N GLN A 113 -26.56 -1.86 0.34
CA GLN A 113 -26.19 -1.00 1.47
C GLN A 113 -25.19 -1.68 2.43
N ILE A 114 -24.07 -1.00 2.66
CA ILE A 114 -22.97 -1.48 3.51
C ILE A 114 -22.96 -0.66 4.81
N LEU A 115 -23.49 -1.25 5.89
CA LEU A 115 -23.56 -0.59 7.22
C LEU A 115 -22.18 -0.39 7.88
N SER A 116 -21.22 -1.26 7.57
CA SER A 116 -19.86 -1.22 8.10
C SER A 116 -18.88 -1.54 6.97
N PRO A 117 -17.69 -0.92 6.89
CA PRO A 117 -16.72 -1.22 5.84
C PRO A 117 -16.40 -2.72 5.74
N VAL A 118 -16.57 -3.29 4.54
CA VAL A 118 -16.30 -4.71 4.26
C VAL A 118 -15.38 -4.84 3.05
N ALA A 119 -14.42 -5.75 3.14
CA ALA A 119 -13.52 -6.05 2.03
C ALA A 119 -14.21 -6.98 1.04
N TRP A 120 -14.15 -6.60 -0.23
CA TRP A 120 -14.65 -7.39 -1.33
C TRP A 120 -13.50 -7.86 -2.20
N TYR A 121 -13.56 -9.11 -2.62
CA TYR A 121 -12.58 -9.79 -3.46
C TYR A 121 -13.26 -10.18 -4.76
N ALA A 122 -12.65 -9.86 -5.89
CA ALA A 122 -13.15 -10.28 -7.20
C ALA A 122 -12.18 -11.25 -7.86
N ILE A 123 -12.72 -12.35 -8.36
CA ILE A 123 -12.01 -13.31 -9.19
C ILE A 123 -12.67 -13.42 -10.56
N TYR A 124 -11.83 -13.56 -11.59
CA TYR A 124 -12.25 -13.94 -12.92
C TYR A 124 -12.29 -15.46 -13.05
N VAL A 125 -13.38 -15.92 -13.67
CA VAL A 125 -13.69 -17.32 -13.89
C VAL A 125 -14.26 -17.47 -15.29
N ASP A 126 -13.93 -18.58 -15.94
CA ASP A 126 -14.50 -19.00 -17.20
C ASP A 126 -14.82 -20.50 -17.19
N ARG A 127 -15.38 -21.00 -18.28
CA ARG A 127 -15.72 -22.43 -18.41
C ARG A 127 -14.54 -23.38 -18.25
N TYR A 128 -13.30 -22.90 -18.41
CA TYR A 128 -12.09 -23.72 -18.31
C TYR A 128 -11.58 -23.80 -16.87
N THR A 129 -11.93 -22.83 -16.03
CA THR A 129 -11.38 -22.65 -14.67
C THR A 129 -11.54 -23.89 -13.78
N CYS A 130 -12.71 -24.53 -13.78
CA CYS A 130 -13.00 -25.70 -12.96
C CYS A 130 -12.80 -27.06 -13.66
N LEU A 131 -12.20 -27.09 -14.85
CA LEU A 131 -11.91 -28.35 -15.53
C LEU A 131 -10.83 -29.16 -14.79
N MET A 132 -10.97 -30.48 -14.86
CA MET A 132 -9.97 -31.42 -14.30
C MET A 132 -8.70 -31.48 -15.16
N SER A 133 -8.85 -31.32 -16.48
CA SER A 133 -7.75 -31.28 -17.45
C SER A 133 -7.79 -29.94 -18.17
N TYR A 134 -6.66 -29.24 -18.23
CA TYR A 134 -6.54 -27.99 -18.97
C TYR A 134 -6.52 -28.27 -20.47
N GLU A 135 -7.49 -27.73 -21.19
CA GLU A 135 -7.44 -27.61 -22.63
C GLU A 135 -7.04 -26.18 -22.95
N ASP A 136 -5.95 -26.01 -23.70
CA ASP A 136 -5.46 -24.68 -24.06
C ASP A 136 -6.51 -23.97 -24.94
N PRO A 137 -7.18 -22.93 -24.41
CA PRO A 137 -8.19 -22.23 -25.17
C PRO A 137 -7.51 -21.38 -26.25
N ARG A 138 -8.22 -21.15 -27.36
CA ARG A 138 -7.77 -20.16 -28.34
C ARG A 138 -7.51 -18.83 -27.64
N THR A 139 -6.36 -18.24 -27.93
CA THR A 139 -5.83 -17.03 -27.30
C THR A 139 -6.53 -15.77 -27.82
N ASP A 140 -7.84 -15.68 -27.58
CA ASP A 140 -8.55 -14.42 -27.70
C ASP A 140 -8.33 -13.63 -26.40
N GLU A 141 -7.51 -12.59 -26.48
CA GLU A 141 -7.20 -11.69 -25.36
C GLU A 141 -8.43 -10.84 -25.03
N ILE A 142 -8.84 -10.87 -23.75
CA ILE A 142 -9.92 -10.04 -23.23
C ILE A 142 -9.29 -9.07 -22.24
N THR A 143 -9.16 -7.82 -22.64
CA THR A 143 -8.67 -6.76 -21.73
C THR A 143 -9.82 -6.19 -20.92
N PHE A 144 -9.54 -5.87 -19.66
CA PHE A 144 -10.51 -5.33 -18.73
C PHE A 144 -10.01 -4.05 -18.06
N GLN A 145 -10.97 -3.24 -17.65
CA GLN A 145 -10.79 -2.11 -16.75
C GLN A 145 -11.88 -2.17 -15.69
N VAL A 146 -11.48 -2.27 -14.43
CA VAL A 146 -12.38 -2.19 -13.28
C VAL A 146 -12.15 -0.86 -12.57
N THR A 147 -13.21 -0.12 -12.30
CA THR A 147 -13.19 1.12 -11.50
C THR A 147 -14.08 0.95 -10.29
N LEU A 148 -13.51 1.21 -9.12
CA LEU A 148 -14.11 1.01 -7.80
C LEU A 148 -14.38 2.38 -7.18
N LEU A 149 -15.61 2.64 -6.75
CA LEU A 149 -16.08 3.92 -6.23
C LEU A 149 -16.87 3.72 -4.94
N ASN A 150 -16.57 4.51 -3.93
CA ASN A 150 -17.33 4.67 -2.70
C ASN A 150 -18.07 6.02 -2.70
N PRO A 151 -19.09 6.17 -1.84
CA PRO A 151 -19.73 7.45 -1.63
C PRO A 151 -18.79 8.44 -0.93
N ASP A 152 -18.83 9.70 -1.37
CA ASP A 152 -18.16 10.84 -0.73
C ASP A 152 -18.89 11.27 0.55
N ALA A 153 -18.38 12.29 1.25
CA ALA A 153 -19.01 12.84 2.45
C ALA A 153 -20.43 13.41 2.22
N ALA A 154 -20.80 13.72 0.97
CA ALA A 154 -22.13 14.14 0.56
C ALA A 154 -23.01 12.98 0.07
N GLY A 155 -22.51 11.74 0.13
CA GLY A 155 -23.19 10.52 -0.27
C GLY A 155 -23.11 10.19 -1.77
N ASN A 156 -22.35 10.94 -2.58
CA ASN A 156 -22.26 10.73 -4.02
C ASN A 156 -21.15 9.73 -4.38
N PRO A 157 -21.35 8.82 -5.35
CA PRO A 157 -20.43 7.73 -5.68
C PRO A 157 -19.26 8.17 -6.57
N PHE A 158 -18.56 9.23 -6.18
CA PHE A 158 -17.40 9.75 -6.92
C PHE A 158 -16.09 9.56 -6.17
N ASP A 159 -16.15 9.07 -4.93
CA ASP A 159 -14.95 8.89 -4.16
C ASP A 159 -14.24 7.61 -4.58
N HIS A 160 -13.03 7.77 -5.10
CA HIS A 160 -12.19 6.64 -5.40
C HIS A 160 -11.73 5.94 -4.10
N PHE A 161 -11.67 6.60 -2.93
CA PHE A 161 -11.15 6.08 -1.64
C PHE A 161 -11.87 4.83 -1.10
N GLY A 162 -11.08 3.76 -0.88
CA GLY A 162 -11.48 2.65 -0.03
C GLY A 162 -11.70 3.13 1.40
N ALA A 163 -12.50 2.44 2.20
CA ALA A 163 -12.77 2.89 3.57
C ALA A 163 -11.50 2.93 4.46
N ASP A 164 -10.46 2.18 4.12
CA ASP A 164 -9.17 2.12 4.80
C ASP A 164 -8.28 3.33 4.49
N GLU A 165 -8.48 3.93 3.31
CA GLU A 165 -7.74 5.09 2.82
C GLU A 165 -8.57 6.38 2.89
N SER A 166 -9.86 6.27 3.25
CA SER A 166 -10.78 7.40 3.38
C SER A 166 -10.34 8.32 4.51
N GLY A 167 -10.30 9.64 4.24
CA GLY A 167 -9.85 10.66 5.19
C GLY A 167 -8.32 10.81 5.29
N LEU A 168 -7.54 9.90 4.70
CA LEU A 168 -6.08 9.96 4.76
C LEU A 168 -5.52 11.17 3.97
N HIS A 169 -6.16 11.52 2.86
CA HIS A 169 -5.84 12.73 2.10
C HIS A 169 -5.99 14.01 2.95
N GLU A 170 -7.11 14.13 3.68
CA GLU A 170 -7.38 15.27 4.55
C GLU A 170 -6.41 15.31 5.75
N PHE A 171 -6.12 14.14 6.33
CA PHE A 171 -5.13 14.00 7.39
C PHE A 171 -3.75 14.53 6.95
N PHE A 172 -3.25 14.09 5.79
CA PHE A 172 -1.95 14.56 5.30
C PHE A 172 -1.97 16.04 4.89
N PHE A 173 -3.08 16.54 4.35
CA PHE A 173 -3.24 17.97 4.10
C PHE A 173 -3.11 18.79 5.39
N LEU A 174 -3.82 18.42 6.45
CA LEU A 174 -3.74 19.08 7.76
C LEU A 174 -2.34 18.97 8.37
N LEU A 175 -1.71 17.80 8.26
CA LEU A 175 -0.35 17.59 8.76
C LEU A 175 0.67 18.49 8.06
N VAL A 176 0.62 18.56 6.73
CA VAL A 176 1.47 19.47 5.93
C VAL A 176 1.19 20.93 6.29
N LEU A 177 -0.07 21.32 6.50
CA LEU A 177 -0.44 22.66 6.92
C LEU A 177 0.15 23.01 8.30
N VAL A 178 0.06 22.11 9.28
CA VAL A 178 0.65 22.30 10.62
C VAL A 178 2.16 22.45 10.53
N TYR A 179 2.84 21.60 9.75
CA TYR A 179 4.28 21.73 9.54
C TYR A 179 4.66 23.04 8.88
N PHE A 180 3.88 23.50 7.90
CA PHE A 180 4.10 24.78 7.24
C PHE A 180 3.99 25.94 8.24
N VAL A 181 2.92 25.99 9.04
CA VAL A 181 2.74 27.03 10.07
C VAL A 181 3.86 26.98 11.12
N ALA A 182 4.21 25.78 11.61
CA ALA A 182 5.31 25.60 12.55
C ALA A 182 6.65 26.06 11.95
N ALA A 183 6.92 25.75 10.69
CA ALA A 183 8.11 26.22 10.00
C ALA A 183 8.14 27.75 9.92
N CYS A 184 7.03 28.41 9.55
CA CYS A 184 6.97 29.87 9.50
C CYS A 184 7.31 30.53 10.85
N ILE A 185 6.86 29.95 11.96
CA ILE A 185 7.10 30.49 13.31
C ILE A 185 8.53 30.21 13.79
N TYR A 186 8.99 28.96 13.64
CA TYR A 186 10.20 28.49 14.33
C TYR A 186 11.46 28.46 13.47
N ILE A 187 11.37 28.55 12.13
CA ILE A 187 12.55 28.36 11.27
C ILE A 187 13.67 29.36 11.55
N GLN A 188 13.34 30.62 11.82
CA GLN A 188 14.33 31.64 12.14
C GLN A 188 15.01 31.34 13.48
N ALA A 189 14.23 31.05 14.52
CA ALA A 189 14.75 30.71 15.85
C ALA A 189 15.62 29.44 15.82
N LEU A 190 15.18 28.42 15.07
CA LEU A 190 15.89 27.17 14.88
C LEU A 190 17.23 27.42 14.19
N TRP A 191 17.22 28.17 13.08
CA TRP A 191 18.44 28.50 12.33
C TRP A 191 19.47 29.23 13.20
N GLN A 192 19.02 30.23 13.97
CA GLN A 192 19.90 30.98 14.87
C GLN A 192 20.48 30.07 15.97
N THR A 193 19.68 29.17 16.54
CA THR A 193 20.13 28.24 17.58
C THR A 193 21.15 27.25 17.04
N ILE A 194 20.95 26.74 15.82
CA ILE A 194 21.91 25.86 15.15
C ILE A 194 23.21 26.63 14.85
N LYS A 195 23.13 27.85 14.32
CA LYS A 195 24.34 28.67 14.03
C LYS A 195 25.16 29.02 15.27
N LYS A 196 24.51 29.29 16.41
CA LYS A 196 25.18 29.71 17.65
C LYS A 196 26.02 28.61 18.31
N GLY A 197 25.77 27.33 18.00
CA GLY A 197 26.63 26.22 18.44
C GLY A 197 26.71 26.06 19.96
N GLY A 198 25.62 25.62 20.59
CA GLY A 198 25.59 25.26 22.03
C GLY A 198 25.90 23.78 22.31
N PRO A 199 25.97 23.36 23.59
CA PRO A 199 26.19 21.95 23.95
C PRO A 199 25.06 21.01 23.48
N MET A 200 23.86 21.54 23.19
CA MET A 200 22.73 20.79 22.61
C MET A 200 22.73 20.75 21.07
N HIS A 201 23.72 21.35 20.41
CA HIS A 201 23.72 21.55 18.95
C HIS A 201 23.68 20.24 18.15
N THR A 202 24.38 19.19 18.58
CA THR A 202 24.38 17.89 17.88
C THR A 202 23.00 17.23 17.91
N VAL A 203 22.37 17.20 19.09
CA VAL A 203 21.02 16.63 19.25
C VAL A 203 20.01 17.43 18.43
N LEU A 204 20.08 18.77 18.47
CA LEU A 204 19.20 19.64 17.71
C LEU A 204 19.34 19.42 16.19
N LYS A 205 20.56 19.18 15.69
CA LYS A 205 20.79 18.86 14.27
C LYS A 205 20.17 17.53 13.86
N VAL A 206 20.35 16.48 14.66
CA VAL A 206 19.77 15.17 14.36
C VAL A 206 18.24 15.25 14.46
N LEU A 207 17.69 15.90 15.48
CA LEU A 207 16.24 16.09 15.58
C LEU A 207 15.68 16.88 14.39
N SER A 208 16.35 17.96 13.98
CA SER A 208 15.94 18.76 12.82
C SER A 208 15.98 17.94 11.51
N ASN A 209 16.97 17.07 11.35
CA ASN A 209 17.04 16.18 10.19
C ASN A 209 15.91 15.13 10.19
N ALA A 210 15.54 14.60 11.37
CA ALA A 210 14.43 13.64 11.48
C ALA A 210 13.10 14.32 11.12
N LEU A 211 12.85 15.50 11.66
CA LEU A 211 11.67 16.30 11.35
C LEU A 211 11.60 16.67 9.86
N LEU A 212 12.74 17.01 9.24
CA LEU A 212 12.78 17.28 7.80
C LEU A 212 12.35 16.05 6.98
N LEU A 213 12.85 14.86 7.33
CA LEU A 213 12.44 13.60 6.68
C LEU A 213 10.94 13.34 6.85
N GLN A 214 10.40 13.61 8.04
CA GLN A 214 8.96 13.45 8.31
C GLN A 214 8.10 14.43 7.51
N VAL A 215 8.55 15.68 7.34
CA VAL A 215 7.86 16.67 6.47
C VAL A 215 7.90 16.24 5.01
N VAL A 216 9.04 15.73 4.53
CA VAL A 216 9.16 15.22 3.16
C VAL A 216 8.23 14.02 2.94
N SER A 217 8.16 13.11 3.91
CA SER A 217 7.21 11.98 3.89
C SER A 217 5.76 12.47 3.82
N ALA A 218 5.35 13.37 4.71
CA ALA A 218 3.98 13.91 4.74
C ALA A 218 3.60 14.61 3.42
N LEU A 219 4.51 15.40 2.84
CA LEU A 219 4.29 16.05 1.55
C LEU A 219 4.18 15.04 0.41
N ALA A 220 5.04 14.03 0.38
CA ALA A 220 5.01 12.98 -0.63
C ALA A 220 3.70 12.17 -0.54
N ASN A 221 3.26 11.80 0.66
CA ASN A 221 1.95 11.15 0.87
C ASN A 221 0.79 12.05 0.42
N TYR A 222 0.80 13.34 0.77
CA TYR A 222 -0.21 14.28 0.30
C TYR A 222 -0.28 14.32 -1.24
N LEU A 223 0.86 14.40 -1.92
CA LEU A 223 0.92 14.41 -3.40
C LEU A 223 0.43 13.09 -4.01
N HIS A 224 0.85 11.96 -3.44
CA HIS A 224 0.39 10.64 -3.85
C HIS A 224 -1.14 10.55 -3.78
N PHE A 225 -1.74 10.89 -2.63
CA PHE A 225 -3.19 10.84 -2.45
C PHE A 225 -3.93 11.90 -3.27
N SER A 226 -3.32 13.07 -3.52
CA SER A 226 -3.90 14.09 -4.41
C SER A 226 -4.05 13.61 -5.85
N TRP A 227 -3.06 12.87 -6.35
CA TRP A 227 -3.14 12.27 -7.69
C TRP A 227 -4.06 11.06 -7.71
N TYR A 228 -4.03 10.28 -6.63
CA TYR A 228 -4.90 9.13 -6.47
C TYR A 228 -6.38 9.50 -6.42
N ALA A 229 -6.73 10.65 -5.83
CA ALA A 229 -8.09 11.18 -5.86
C ALA A 229 -8.58 11.50 -7.28
N LYS A 230 -7.67 11.80 -8.21
CA LYS A 230 -8.00 12.14 -9.61
C LYS A 230 -8.00 10.92 -10.54
N ASP A 231 -6.98 10.07 -10.40
CA ASP A 231 -6.69 9.00 -11.37
C ASP A 231 -6.98 7.59 -10.82
N GLY A 232 -7.26 7.44 -9.52
CA GLY A 232 -7.49 6.14 -8.86
C GLY A 232 -6.26 5.20 -8.81
N LYS A 233 -5.10 5.63 -9.32
CA LYS A 233 -3.82 4.89 -9.28
C LYS A 233 -2.75 5.56 -8.43
N GLY A 234 -2.76 6.91 -8.39
CA GLY A 234 -1.76 7.68 -7.66
C GLY A 234 -0.37 7.57 -8.29
N ALA A 235 0.65 8.06 -7.58
CA ALA A 235 2.05 7.84 -7.96
C ALA A 235 2.71 6.83 -7.02
N PRO A 236 2.87 5.57 -7.44
CA PRO A 236 3.39 4.53 -6.56
C PRO A 236 4.84 4.81 -6.15
N PHE A 237 5.65 5.41 -7.04
CA PHE A 237 7.01 5.86 -6.71
C PHE A 237 7.03 6.92 -5.60
N ILE A 238 6.13 7.92 -5.64
CA ILE A 238 6.06 8.96 -4.60
C ILE A 238 5.63 8.36 -3.27
N GLY A 239 4.68 7.41 -3.28
CA GLY A 239 4.28 6.66 -2.08
C GLY A 239 5.45 5.90 -1.47
N SER A 240 6.24 5.18 -2.27
CA SER A 240 7.43 4.46 -1.78
C SER A 240 8.50 5.39 -1.19
N VAL A 241 8.71 6.57 -1.78
CA VAL A 241 9.62 7.59 -1.21
C VAL A 241 9.09 8.10 0.12
N ALA A 242 7.77 8.32 0.24
CA ALA A 242 7.14 8.76 1.48
C ALA A 242 7.38 7.75 2.61
N GLU A 243 7.07 6.48 2.37
CA GLU A 243 7.26 5.39 3.33
C GLU A 243 8.72 5.25 3.77
N LEU A 244 9.67 5.32 2.83
CA LEU A 244 11.10 5.25 3.15
C LEU A 244 11.56 6.43 4.00
N CYS A 245 11.11 7.64 3.69
CA CYS A 245 11.41 8.83 4.50
C CYS A 245 10.82 8.72 5.91
N ASP A 246 9.61 8.16 6.04
CA ASP A 246 8.94 7.96 7.31
C ASP A 246 9.70 6.98 8.21
N ILE A 247 9.98 5.77 7.69
CA ILE A 247 10.76 4.74 8.40
C ILE A 247 12.13 5.28 8.81
N ALA A 248 12.82 6.00 7.91
CA ALA A 248 14.11 6.60 8.23
C ALA A 248 13.99 7.63 9.37
N SER A 249 12.93 8.44 9.40
CA SER A 249 12.69 9.42 10.45
C SER A 249 12.38 8.76 11.81
N GLU A 250 11.59 7.70 11.82
CA GLU A 250 11.25 6.93 13.03
C GLU A 250 12.49 6.24 13.62
N VAL A 251 13.29 5.59 12.78
CA VAL A 251 14.55 4.96 13.21
C VAL A 251 15.50 6.00 13.80
N GLN A 252 15.59 7.19 13.19
CA GLN A 252 16.43 8.27 13.70
C GLN A 252 15.92 8.82 15.03
N MET A 253 14.60 8.93 15.21
CA MET A 253 13.98 9.36 16.47
C MET A 253 14.18 8.32 17.58
N LEU A 254 14.00 7.04 17.29
CA LEU A 254 14.23 5.94 18.21
C LEU A 254 15.70 5.86 18.64
N TYR A 255 16.63 6.07 17.70
CA TYR A 255 18.06 6.17 17.99
C TYR A 255 18.39 7.32 18.95
N LEU A 256 17.76 8.49 18.76
CA LEU A 256 17.91 9.62 19.67
C LEU A 256 17.43 9.29 21.08
N LEU A 257 16.27 8.65 21.21
CA LEU A 257 15.72 8.24 22.51
C LEU A 257 16.64 7.24 23.22
N LEU A 258 17.11 6.20 22.52
CA LEU A 258 18.05 5.22 23.08
C LEU A 258 19.36 5.85 23.53
N SER A 259 19.88 6.78 22.73
CA SER A 259 21.11 7.50 23.07
C SER A 259 20.93 8.35 24.33
N LEU A 260 19.78 9.01 24.48
CA LEU A 260 19.44 9.74 25.70
C LEU A 260 19.33 8.81 26.91
N CYS A 261 18.68 7.64 26.77
CA CYS A 261 18.55 6.64 27.83
C CYS A 261 19.89 6.04 28.27
N MET A 262 20.83 5.84 27.34
CA MET A 262 22.19 5.33 27.62
C MET A 262 23.14 6.38 28.21
N GLY A 263 22.63 7.58 28.54
CA GLY A 263 23.43 8.63 29.16
C GLY A 263 24.27 9.43 28.18
N TRP A 264 23.90 9.46 26.90
CA TRP A 264 24.39 10.47 25.95
C TRP A 264 23.75 11.83 26.26
N THR A 265 23.81 12.25 27.52
CA THR A 265 23.27 13.49 28.04
C THR A 265 24.43 14.41 28.39
N LEU A 266 24.76 15.31 27.46
CA LEU A 266 25.28 16.68 27.68
C LEU A 266 26.41 16.99 28.69
N SER A 267 27.05 16.02 29.33
CA SER A 267 28.12 16.23 30.31
C SER A 267 29.43 15.59 29.83
N ARG A 268 30.05 16.19 28.82
CA ARG A 268 31.49 16.00 28.59
C ARG A 268 32.15 17.31 28.23
N MET A 269 31.97 18.31 29.10
CA MET A 269 32.65 19.61 28.98
C MET A 269 34.03 19.68 29.65
N LYS A 270 34.61 18.59 30.16
CA LYS A 270 36.01 18.63 30.61
C LYS A 270 36.77 17.34 30.32
N LYS A 271 37.73 17.48 29.40
CA LYS A 271 38.99 16.72 29.29
C LYS A 271 38.92 15.27 29.79
N SER A 272 38.52 14.36 28.90
CA SER A 272 39.04 12.99 28.89
C SER A 272 38.93 12.47 27.46
N GLN A 273 40.09 12.13 26.92
CA GLN A 273 40.29 11.44 25.65
C GLN A 273 39.82 9.98 25.79
N GLY A 274 38.56 9.76 26.15
CA GLY A 274 37.90 8.46 26.05
C GLY A 274 37.12 8.45 24.75
N ARG A 275 37.41 7.51 23.85
CA ARG A 275 36.73 7.37 22.55
C ARG A 275 35.21 7.54 22.75
N PRO A 276 34.54 8.45 22.02
CA PRO A 276 33.09 8.38 21.95
C PRO A 276 32.71 6.97 21.47
N LEU A 277 31.50 6.50 21.78
CA LEU A 277 30.84 5.49 20.95
C LEU A 277 30.59 6.14 19.58
N GLN A 278 31.68 6.42 18.87
CA GLN A 278 31.76 6.50 17.45
C GLN A 278 31.25 5.14 17.04
N TRP A 279 30.02 5.09 16.56
CA TRP A 279 29.67 4.01 15.67
C TRP A 279 30.74 4.08 14.61
N ASP A 280 31.66 3.12 14.64
CA ASP A 280 32.67 3.01 13.60
C ASP A 280 31.85 3.06 12.33
N SER A 281 31.97 4.14 11.57
CA SER A 281 31.41 4.29 10.23
C SER A 281 32.21 3.39 9.28
N THR A 282 32.47 2.18 9.73
CA THR A 282 32.99 1.08 8.98
C THR A 282 31.84 0.58 8.11
N PRO A 283 32.15 0.15 6.88
CA PRO A 283 31.13 -0.32 5.93
C PRO A 283 30.26 -1.45 6.50
N THR A 284 30.78 -2.23 7.45
CA THR A 284 30.08 -3.28 8.21
C THR A 284 28.92 -2.75 9.03
N SER A 285 29.13 -1.64 9.72
CA SER A 285 28.14 -1.09 10.62
C SER A 285 26.99 -0.51 9.77
N THR A 286 27.30 0.35 8.80
CA THR A 286 26.33 0.85 7.82
C THR A 286 25.56 -0.30 7.15
N GLY A 287 26.25 -1.41 6.88
CA GLY A 287 25.65 -2.67 6.42
C GLY A 287 24.64 -3.27 7.41
N ILE A 288 24.93 -3.33 8.70
CA ILE A 288 24.01 -3.83 9.73
C ILE A 288 22.75 -2.94 9.84
N ALA A 289 22.91 -1.61 9.81
CA ALA A 289 21.77 -0.69 9.85
C ALA A 289 20.88 -0.85 8.61
N VAL A 290 21.49 -1.00 7.42
CA VAL A 290 20.75 -1.29 6.19
C VAL A 290 20.08 -2.67 6.25
N VAL A 291 20.76 -3.70 6.75
CA VAL A 291 20.18 -5.04 6.92
C VAL A 291 19.02 -5.01 7.90
N ALA A 292 19.08 -4.21 8.97
CA ALA A 292 17.97 -4.04 9.90
C ALA A 292 16.77 -3.36 9.23
N VAL A 293 17.00 -2.31 8.42
CA VAL A 293 15.93 -1.66 7.65
C VAL A 293 15.35 -2.61 6.61
N ILE A 294 16.19 -3.34 5.86
CA ILE A 294 15.74 -4.35 4.90
C ILE A 294 14.97 -5.47 5.61
N ALA A 295 15.45 -5.95 6.77
CA ALA A 295 14.76 -6.97 7.54
C ALA A 295 13.43 -6.47 8.10
N GLN A 296 13.33 -5.20 8.49
CA GLN A 296 12.10 -4.60 8.99
C GLN A 296 11.08 -4.36 7.87
N VAL A 297 11.54 -3.89 6.71
CA VAL A 297 10.73 -3.80 5.48
C VAL A 297 10.28 -5.19 5.04
N CYS A 298 11.18 -6.17 4.99
CA CYS A 298 10.84 -7.57 4.71
C CYS A 298 9.92 -8.19 5.77
N LYS A 299 9.99 -7.79 7.04
CA LYS A 299 9.10 -8.30 8.10
C LYS A 299 7.72 -7.65 8.04
N SER A 300 7.65 -6.35 7.72
CA SER A 300 6.40 -5.63 7.43
C SER A 300 5.72 -6.23 6.19
N HIS A 301 6.50 -6.47 5.13
CA HIS A 301 6.01 -7.13 3.93
C HIS A 301 5.69 -8.61 4.14
N SER A 302 6.46 -9.37 4.93
CA SER A 302 6.14 -10.76 5.27
C SER A 302 4.91 -10.85 6.16
N LEU A 303 4.60 -9.85 6.98
CA LEU A 303 3.33 -9.78 7.72
C LEU A 303 2.15 -9.49 6.80
N VAL A 304 2.33 -8.62 5.80
CA VAL A 304 1.30 -8.36 4.76
C VAL A 304 1.16 -9.53 3.78
N PHE A 305 2.26 -10.21 3.44
CA PHE A 305 2.32 -11.35 2.54
C PHE A 305 1.84 -12.63 3.23
N PHE A 306 2.20 -12.90 4.50
CA PHE A 306 1.61 -14.00 5.28
C PHE A 306 0.13 -13.76 5.57
N ARG A 307 -0.30 -12.51 5.81
CA ARG A 307 -1.73 -12.20 5.95
C ARG A 307 -2.54 -12.43 4.66
N ASN A 308 -1.86 -12.45 3.50
CA ASN A 308 -2.47 -12.74 2.20
C ASN A 308 -2.24 -14.20 1.71
N LEU A 309 -1.30 -14.96 2.29
CA LEU A 309 -1.01 -16.35 1.93
C LEU A 309 -1.44 -17.39 2.98
N CYS A 310 -1.65 -16.96 4.23
CA CYS A 310 -2.31 -17.73 5.29
C CYS A 310 -3.28 -16.78 6.00
N PRO A 311 -4.55 -16.71 5.54
CA PRO A 311 -5.60 -16.22 6.40
C PRO A 311 -5.87 -17.30 7.44
N SER A 312 -5.54 -17.03 8.70
CA SER A 312 -6.10 -17.77 9.83
C SER A 312 -7.61 -17.58 9.89
#